data_AF-A0A6M0HWH0-F1
#
_entry.id   AF-A0A6M0HWH0-F1
#
_cell.length_a   1.000
_cell.length_b   1.000
_cell.length_c   1.000
_cell.angle_alpha   90.00
_cell.angle_beta   90.00
_cell.angle_gamma   90.00
#
_symmetry.space_group_name_H-M   'P 1'
#
loop_
_entity.id
_entity.type
_entity.pdbx_description
1 polymer ?
#
loop_
_entity_poly.entity_id
_entity_poly.type
_entity_poly.pdbx_seq_one_letter_code
_entity_poly.pdbx_strand_id
1 'polypeptide(L)'
;MALPDPDSLDALSLSELRGLVVGLIGQVRSLTDENRALRDEVARLKGLPPRPPTRPTPSGMEAASERLQTDPGKRRRRGPVRDRCVVTRE
;
A
#
# COMPACT_ATOMS: atom_id res chain seq x y z
N MET A 1 19.39 -13.76 9.45
CA MET A 1 19.33 -14.90 8.50
C MET A 1 20.25 -14.55 7.35
N ALA A 2 21.23 -15.41 7.05
CA ALA A 2 22.03 -15.25 5.85
C ALA A 2 21.12 -15.43 4.64
N LEU A 3 21.21 -14.52 3.66
CA LEU A 3 20.45 -14.62 2.43
C LEU A 3 20.99 -15.82 1.64
N PRO A 4 20.13 -16.71 1.13
CA PRO A 4 20.57 -17.78 0.26
C PRO A 4 21.23 -17.18 -0.99
N ASP A 5 22.31 -17.83 -1.45
CA ASP A 5 23.03 -17.45 -2.65
C ASP A 5 22.09 -17.54 -3.88
N PRO A 6 21.85 -16.46 -4.63
CA PRO A 6 20.93 -16.45 -5.77
C PRO A 6 21.31 -17.48 -6.84
N ASP A 7 22.61 -17.79 -6.98
CA ASP A 7 23.12 -18.76 -7.97
C ASP A 7 22.63 -20.20 -7.69
N SER A 8 22.18 -20.47 -6.46
CA SER A 8 21.58 -21.77 -6.10
C SER A 8 20.19 -21.99 -6.68
N LEU A 9 19.51 -20.94 -7.17
CA LEU A 9 18.17 -21.04 -7.76
C LEU A 9 18.21 -21.55 -9.21
N ASP A 10 19.28 -21.24 -9.95
CA ASP A 10 19.45 -21.62 -11.36
C ASP A 10 19.70 -23.13 -11.53
N ALA A 11 20.17 -23.81 -10.48
CA ALA A 11 20.36 -25.25 -10.46
C ALA A 11 19.05 -26.04 -10.21
N LEU A 12 17.97 -25.37 -9.81
CA LEU A 12 16.69 -26.02 -9.51
C LEU A 12 15.94 -26.43 -10.78
N SER A 13 15.31 -27.59 -10.73
CA SER A 13 14.31 -27.98 -11.73
C SER A 13 13.07 -27.07 -11.64
N LEU A 14 12.32 -26.97 -12.74
CA LEU A 14 11.08 -26.20 -12.79
C LEU A 14 10.07 -26.61 -11.71
N SER A 15 9.99 -27.91 -11.37
CA SER A 15 9.14 -28.42 -10.30
C SER A 15 9.58 -27.95 -8.92
N GLU A 16 10.87 -27.94 -8.65
CA GLU A 16 11.43 -27.49 -7.38
C GLU A 16 11.23 -25.98 -7.21
N LEU A 17 11.48 -25.21 -8.27
CA LEU A 17 11.22 -23.76 -8.26
C LEU A 17 9.74 -23.45 -8.01
N ARG A 18 8.81 -24.18 -8.65
CA ARG A 18 7.37 -24.03 -8.39
C ARG A 18 7.02 -24.35 -6.94
N GLY A 19 7.56 -25.43 -6.39
CA GLY A 19 7.37 -25.80 -4.99
C GLY A 19 7.88 -24.72 -4.03
N LEU A 20 9.08 -24.19 -4.29
CA LEU A 20 9.67 -23.10 -3.52
C LEU A 20 8.80 -21.84 -3.56
N VAL A 21 8.33 -21.43 -4.75
CA VAL A 21 7.46 -20.26 -4.90
C VAL A 21 6.15 -20.44 -4.14
N VAL A 22 5.51 -21.61 -4.20
CA VAL A 22 4.30 -21.90 -3.42
C VAL A 22 4.58 -21.79 -1.92
N GLY A 23 5.70 -22.35 -1.45
CA GLY A 23 6.12 -22.25 -0.06
C GLY A 23 6.36 -20.80 0.39
N LEU A 24 7.08 -20.02 -0.42
CA LEU A 24 7.35 -18.60 -0.17
C LEU A 24 6.06 -17.77 -0.15
N ILE A 25 5.11 -18.02 -1.05
CA ILE A 25 3.80 -17.36 -1.03
C ILE A 25 3.08 -17.65 0.29
N GLY A 26 3.12 -18.89 0.76
CA GLY A 26 2.55 -19.28 2.06
C GLY A 26 3.22 -18.55 3.23
N GLN A 27 4.56 -18.53 3.26
CA GLN A 27 5.33 -17.85 4.30
C GLN A 27 5.09 -16.34 4.31
N VAL A 28 5.10 -15.70 3.13
CA VAL A 28 4.83 -14.26 3.01
C VAL A 28 3.44 -13.92 3.51
N ARG A 29 2.41 -14.75 3.21
CA ARG A 29 1.06 -14.56 3.74
C ARG A 29 1.04 -14.65 5.28
N SER A 30 1.61 -15.72 5.86
CA SER A 30 1.69 -15.89 7.32
C SER A 30 2.37 -14.70 8.00
N LEU A 31 3.54 -14.32 7.51
CA LEU A 31 4.30 -13.20 8.05
C LEU A 31 3.56 -11.87 7.88
N THR A 32 2.84 -11.67 6.78
CA THR A 32 2.06 -10.44 6.58
C THR A 32 0.91 -10.35 7.58
N ASP A 33 0.23 -11.46 7.85
CA ASP A 33 -0.87 -11.53 8.83
C ASP A 33 -0.37 -11.36 10.27
N GLU A 34 0.74 -12.01 10.62
CA GLU A 34 1.41 -11.84 11.93
C GLU A 34 1.88 -10.41 12.12
N ASN A 35 2.56 -9.82 11.12
CA ASN A 35 3.03 -8.45 11.20
C ASN A 35 1.86 -7.47 11.32
N ARG A 36 0.73 -7.75 10.67
CA ARG A 36 -0.50 -6.98 10.81
C ARG A 36 -1.01 -7.03 12.25
N ALA A 37 -1.15 -8.23 12.82
CA ALA A 37 -1.62 -8.38 14.21
C ALA A 37 -0.69 -7.68 15.21
N LEU A 38 0.63 -7.82 15.04
CA LEU A 38 1.63 -7.15 15.89
C LEU A 38 1.55 -5.63 15.77
N ARG A 39 1.35 -5.08 14.56
CA ARG A 39 1.19 -3.64 14.37
C ARG A 39 -0.07 -3.11 15.04
N ASP A 40 -1.16 -3.86 14.97
CA ASP A 40 -2.42 -3.49 15.63
C ASP A 40 -2.27 -3.53 17.16
N GLU A 41 -1.56 -4.52 17.70
CA GLU A 41 -1.23 -4.58 19.12
C GLU A 41 -0.29 -3.45 19.57
N VAL A 42 0.73 -3.12 18.77
CA VAL A 42 1.60 -1.97 19.03
C VAL A 42 0.80 -0.67 19.03
N ALA A 43 -0.15 -0.49 18.12
CA ALA A 43 -1.01 0.70 18.09
C ALA A 43 -1.86 0.80 19.36
N ARG A 44 -2.47 -0.32 19.80
CA ARG A 44 -3.23 -0.39 21.05
C ARG A 44 -2.37 -0.01 22.25
N LEU A 45 -1.16 -0.59 22.37
CA LEU A 45 -0.25 -0.31 23.47
C LEU A 45 0.25 1.14 23.48
N LYS A 46 0.44 1.73 22.31
CA LYS A 46 0.91 3.12 22.17
C LYS A 46 -0.22 4.15 22.21
N GLY A 47 -1.48 3.74 22.38
CA GLY A 47 -2.63 4.64 22.33
C GLY A 47 -2.82 5.31 20.97
N LEU A 48 -2.29 4.72 19.90
CA LEU A 48 -2.51 5.20 18.53
C LEU A 48 -3.93 4.82 18.08
N PRO A 49 -4.55 5.61 17.19
CA PRO A 49 -5.84 5.25 16.62
C PRO A 49 -5.75 3.89 15.92
N PRO A 50 -6.83 3.09 15.92
CA PRO A 50 -6.85 1.79 15.28
C PRO A 50 -6.57 1.93 13.78
N ARG A 51 -5.95 0.90 13.20
CA ARG A 51 -5.69 0.86 11.77
C ARG A 51 -7.01 1.05 11.00
N PRO A 52 -7.07 1.97 10.04
CA PRO A 52 -8.27 2.14 9.22
C PRO A 52 -8.55 0.85 8.45
N PRO A 53 -9.84 0.44 8.34
CA PRO A 53 -10.20 -0.75 7.57
C PRO A 53 -9.74 -0.59 6.13
N THR A 54 -9.29 -1.69 5.53
CA THR A 54 -9.04 -1.73 4.08
C THR A 54 -10.37 -1.46 3.39
N ARG A 55 -10.51 -0.25 2.83
CA ARG A 55 -11.71 0.09 2.07
C ARG A 55 -11.77 -0.81 0.83
N PRO A 56 -12.94 -1.38 0.51
CA PRO A 56 -13.14 -2.11 -0.74
C PRO A 56 -13.14 -1.17 -1.96
N THR A 57 -13.31 0.14 -1.74
CA THR A 57 -13.15 1.13 -2.79
C THR A 57 -11.66 1.40 -3.04
N PRO A 58 -11.22 1.44 -4.31
CA PRO A 58 -9.84 1.74 -4.64
C PRO A 58 -9.46 3.11 -4.06
N SER A 59 -8.26 3.20 -3.51
CA SER A 59 -7.71 4.47 -3.05
C SER A 59 -7.75 5.47 -4.21
N GLY A 60 -7.98 6.77 -3.92
CA GLY A 60 -7.93 7.81 -4.97
C GLY A 60 -6.61 7.85 -5.75
N MET A 61 -5.57 7.20 -5.20
CA MET A 61 -4.30 6.90 -5.85
C MET A 61 -4.45 5.96 -7.06
N GLU A 62 -5.25 4.89 -6.97
CA GLU A 62 -5.47 3.95 -8.08
C GLU A 62 -6.12 4.65 -9.27
N ALA A 63 -7.09 5.53 -8.99
CA ALA A 63 -7.71 6.37 -10.02
C ALA A 63 -6.75 7.41 -10.62
N ALA A 64 -5.63 7.73 -9.96
CA ALA A 64 -4.58 8.58 -10.54
C ALA A 64 -3.63 7.74 -11.42
N SER A 65 -3.32 6.51 -11.01
CA SER A 65 -2.57 5.53 -11.80
C SER A 65 -3.30 5.14 -13.09
N GLU A 66 -4.61 4.94 -13.03
CA GLU A 66 -5.47 4.68 -14.21
C GLU A 66 -5.55 5.90 -15.14
N ARG A 67 -5.60 7.12 -14.58
CA ARG A 67 -5.64 8.36 -15.38
C ARG A 67 -4.35 8.64 -16.14
N LEU A 68 -3.20 8.13 -15.68
CA LEU A 68 -1.95 8.22 -16.44
C LEU A 68 -2.00 7.38 -17.73
N GLN A 69 -2.92 6.42 -17.83
CA GLN A 69 -3.15 5.62 -19.04
C GLN A 69 -4.16 6.25 -20.02
N THR A 70 -4.78 7.37 -19.66
CA THR A 70 -5.75 8.06 -20.53
C THR A 70 -5.25 9.46 -20.88
N ASP A 71 -5.54 9.91 -22.11
CA ASP A 71 -5.10 11.20 -22.63
C ASP A 71 -5.34 12.35 -21.64
N PRO A 72 -4.42 13.32 -21.53
CA PRO A 72 -4.55 14.44 -20.60
C PRO A 72 -5.73 15.33 -21.01
N GLY A 73 -6.90 15.03 -20.46
CA GLY A 73 -8.12 15.80 -20.64
C GLY A 73 -7.96 17.27 -20.23
N LYS A 74 -8.75 18.14 -20.87
CA LYS A 74 -8.71 19.60 -20.73
C LYS A 74 -8.70 20.04 -19.26
N ARG A 75 -7.60 20.63 -18.80
CA ARG A 75 -7.44 21.13 -17.41
C ARG A 75 -8.56 22.11 -17.05
N ARG A 76 -9.37 21.77 -16.04
CA ARG A 76 -10.30 22.73 -15.42
C ARG A 76 -9.48 23.82 -14.73
N ARG A 77 -9.70 25.08 -15.12
CA ARG A 77 -9.06 26.23 -14.49
C ARG A 77 -9.62 26.42 -13.08
N ARG A 78 -8.80 26.93 -12.16
CA ARG A 78 -9.27 27.34 -10.83
C ARG A 78 -10.37 28.40 -11.00
N GLY A 79 -11.42 28.27 -10.22
CA GLY A 79 -12.47 29.28 -10.13
C GLY A 79 -11.90 30.60 -9.58
N PRO A 80 -12.64 31.71 -9.74
CA PRO A 80 -12.23 33.02 -9.23
C PRO A 80 -11.98 32.97 -7.72
N VAL A 81 -10.94 33.68 -7.26
CA VAL A 81 -10.63 33.84 -5.84
C VAL A 81 -11.83 34.52 -5.16
N ARG A 82 -12.38 33.88 -4.13
CA ARG A 82 -13.39 34.52 -3.28
C ARG A 82 -12.68 35.34 -2.22
N ASP A 83 -13.06 36.60 -2.06
CA ASP A 83 -12.54 37.46 -1.00
C ASP A 83 -12.77 36.80 0.35
N ARG A 84 -11.71 36.82 1.18
CA ARG A 84 -11.77 36.29 2.55
C ARG A 84 -12.37 37.38 3.42
N CYS A 85 -13.48 37.08 4.11
CA CYS A 85 -14.05 37.98 5.11
C CYS A 85 -12.99 38.26 6.19
N VAL A 86 -12.56 39.52 6.29
CA VAL A 86 -11.71 40.01 7.38
C VAL A 86 -12.61 40.26 8.58
N VAL A 87 -12.44 39.48 9.65
CA VAL A 87 -13.16 39.68 10.91
C VAL A 87 -12.45 40.77 11.69
N THR A 88 -13.05 41.95 11.80
CA THR A 88 -12.64 42.98 12.76
C THR A 88 -13.33 42.72 14.10
N ARG A 89 -12.58 42.85 15.21
CA ARG A 89 -13.13 42.78 16.57
C ARG A 89 -13.66 44.17 16.95
N GLU A 90 -14.91 44.24 17.40
CA GLU A 90 -15.44 45.35 18.20
C GLU A 90 -15.03 45.19 19.66
#